data_AF-A0A7X3YA08-F1
#
_entry.id   AF-A0A7X3YA08-F1
#
_cell.length_a   1.000
_cell.length_b   1.000
_cell.length_c   1.000
_cell.angle_alpha   90.00
_cell.angle_beta   90.00
_cell.angle_gamma   90.00
#
_symmetry.space_group_name_H-M   'P 1'
#
loop_
_entity.id
_entity.type
_entity.pdbx_description
1 polymer ?
#
loop_
_entity_poly.entity_id
_entity_poly.type
_entity_poly.pdbx_seq_one_letter_code
_entity_poly.pdbx_strand_id
1 'polypeptide(L)'
;MGRPHALSDPADLERVRRWRCLDGLSCREIGARIGVSYQTVYRRCRIEGWTLPDGTTRRRTTKWQPKRLAQLRLLHESGLKRAKIAQVMGVDPTTVTRGLRLLGLAPKLTEWTDRERDLVACLRAKGWSAERIANRLKRTYHSVKVHMAMVDDRAGVVRKAAPEAKPAPQPKRQAPPVQRIGGIDAMIVRRARFLAGKGWKLPDVARQVRVEPKVLEAALREFARREREEAMA
;
A
#
# COMPACT_ATOMS: atom_id res chain seq x y z
N MET A 1 -1.61 12.91 24.82
CA MET A 1 -3.07 12.99 24.72
C MET A 1 -3.48 12.40 23.38
N GLY A 2 -3.76 11.09 23.34
CA GLY A 2 -4.38 10.50 22.15
C GLY A 2 -5.76 11.12 21.99
N ARG A 3 -6.14 11.55 20.78
CA ARG A 3 -7.52 11.98 20.53
C ARG A 3 -8.43 10.82 20.92
N PRO A 4 -9.47 11.03 21.76
CA PRO A 4 -10.43 9.98 22.06
C PRO A 4 -10.92 9.39 20.74
N HIS A 5 -10.87 8.06 20.62
CA HIS A 5 -11.38 7.40 19.43
C HIS A 5 -12.87 7.76 19.33
N ALA A 6 -13.28 8.35 18.20
CA ALA A 6 -14.64 8.87 18.00
C ALA A 6 -15.75 7.78 17.98
N LEU A 7 -15.46 6.58 18.46
CA LEU A 7 -16.29 5.37 18.50
C LEU A 7 -15.88 4.56 19.74
N SER A 8 -15.83 5.22 20.90
CA SER A 8 -15.48 4.61 22.19
C SER A 8 -16.71 4.24 23.03
N ASP A 9 -17.87 4.81 22.72
CA ASP A 9 -19.13 4.49 23.40
C ASP A 9 -19.61 3.07 22.98
N PRO A 10 -19.83 2.15 23.92
CA PRO A 10 -20.42 0.84 23.66
C PRO A 10 -21.74 0.90 22.86
N ALA A 11 -22.56 1.95 23.06
CA ALA A 11 -23.81 2.10 22.33
C ALA A 11 -23.59 2.37 20.83
N ASP A 12 -22.58 3.17 20.49
CA ASP A 12 -22.20 3.41 19.09
C ASP A 12 -21.66 2.15 18.42
N LEU A 13 -20.89 1.35 19.17
CA LEU A 13 -20.34 0.09 18.68
C LEU A 13 -21.44 -0.91 18.32
N GLU A 14 -22.47 -1.03 19.17
CA GLU A 14 -23.60 -1.92 18.89
C GLU A 14 -24.44 -1.42 17.70
N ARG A 15 -24.62 -0.10 17.55
CA ARG A 15 -25.25 0.50 16.36
C ARG A 15 -24.47 0.20 15.08
N VAL A 16 -23.15 0.38 15.10
CA VAL A 16 -22.27 0.06 13.97
C VAL A 16 -22.35 -1.42 13.63
N ARG A 17 -22.31 -2.31 14.63
CA ARG A 17 -22.42 -3.76 14.44
C ARG A 17 -23.74 -4.14 13.78
N ARG A 18 -24.86 -3.63 14.28
CA ARG A 18 -26.20 -3.88 13.72
C ARG A 18 -26.28 -3.41 12.27
N TRP A 19 -25.97 -2.15 11.98
CA TRP A 19 -26.04 -1.61 10.62
C TRP A 19 -25.10 -2.32 9.65
N ARG A 20 -23.94 -2.77 10.14
CA ARG A 20 -22.95 -3.46 9.32
C ARG A 20 -23.34 -4.91 9.04
N CYS A 21 -23.76 -5.66 10.04
CA CYS A 21 -23.98 -7.10 9.94
C CYS A 21 -25.39 -7.48 9.52
N LEU A 22 -26.41 -6.74 9.96
CA LEU A 22 -27.81 -7.04 9.67
C LEU A 22 -28.30 -6.26 8.46
N ASP A 23 -28.05 -4.95 8.43
CA ASP A 23 -28.59 -4.09 7.39
C ASP A 23 -27.67 -3.96 6.17
N GLY A 24 -26.43 -4.46 6.26
CA GLY A 24 -25.48 -4.49 5.14
C GLY A 24 -24.92 -3.13 4.72
N LEU A 25 -25.05 -2.08 5.55
CA LEU A 25 -24.60 -0.74 5.20
C LEU A 25 -23.07 -0.67 5.00
N SER A 26 -22.64 0.18 4.06
CA SER A 26 -21.23 0.50 3.87
C SER A 26 -20.67 1.33 5.04
N CYS A 27 -19.37 1.22 5.31
CA CYS A 27 -18.70 2.07 6.33
C CYS A 27 -18.88 3.57 6.05
N ARG A 28 -19.12 3.97 4.79
CA ARG A 28 -19.37 5.36 4.40
C ARG A 28 -20.74 5.83 4.85
N GLU A 29 -21.78 5.03 4.61
CA GLU A 29 -23.15 5.34 5.06
C GLU A 29 -23.25 5.34 6.59
N ILE A 30 -22.62 4.36 7.24
CA ILE A 30 -22.54 4.30 8.70
C ILE A 30 -21.84 5.56 9.26
N GLY A 31 -20.72 5.95 8.67
CA GLY A 31 -20.00 7.16 9.09
C GLY A 31 -20.84 8.42 8.95
N ALA A 32 -21.57 8.56 7.83
CA ALA A 32 -22.48 9.69 7.62
C ALA A 32 -23.61 9.74 8.68
N ARG A 33 -24.13 8.58 9.13
CA ARG A 33 -25.20 8.52 10.16
C ARG A 33 -24.72 8.87 11.57
N ILE A 34 -23.50 8.49 11.95
CA ILE A 34 -22.95 8.74 13.29
C ILE A 34 -22.22 10.10 13.35
N GLY A 35 -21.93 10.71 12.20
CA GLY A 35 -21.13 11.94 12.13
C GLY A 35 -19.62 11.68 12.28
N VAL A 36 -19.15 10.50 11.88
CA VAL A 36 -17.73 10.12 11.94
C VAL A 36 -17.19 9.78 10.55
N SER A 37 -15.87 9.95 10.37
CA SER A 37 -15.25 9.58 9.10
C SER A 37 -15.42 8.08 8.80
N TYR A 38 -15.63 7.74 7.53
CA TYR A 38 -15.73 6.34 7.10
C TYR A 38 -14.47 5.52 7.48
N GLN A 39 -13.30 6.16 7.58
CA GLN A 39 -12.06 5.51 7.98
C GLN A 39 -12.08 5.08 9.45
N THR A 40 -12.73 5.87 10.32
CA THR A 40 -12.91 5.54 11.74
C THR A 40 -13.76 4.28 11.87
N VAL A 41 -14.92 4.25 11.19
CA VAL A 41 -15.81 3.08 11.15
C VAL A 41 -15.08 1.86 10.59
N TYR A 42 -14.40 2.01 9.45
CA TYR A 42 -13.66 0.92 8.81
C TYR A 42 -12.59 0.31 9.73
N ARG A 43 -11.78 1.16 10.39
CA ARG A 43 -10.76 0.69 11.34
C ARG A 43 -11.42 -0.04 12.50
N ARG A 44 -12.53 0.47 13.03
CA ARG A 44 -13.23 -0.19 14.14
C ARG A 44 -13.81 -1.54 13.73
N CYS A 45 -14.55 -1.62 12.63
CA CYS A 45 -15.04 -2.89 12.09
C CYS A 45 -13.91 -3.90 11.87
N ARG A 46 -12.72 -3.45 11.44
CA ARG A 46 -11.55 -4.31 11.25
C ARG A 46 -10.98 -4.83 12.57
N ILE A 47 -10.90 -3.99 13.61
CA ILE A 47 -10.42 -4.37 14.94
C ILE A 47 -11.37 -5.40 15.57
N GLU A 48 -12.68 -5.16 15.44
CA GLU A 48 -13.73 -5.99 16.03
C GLU A 48 -14.09 -7.23 15.19
N GLY A 49 -13.45 -7.41 14.04
CA GLY A 49 -13.73 -8.53 13.14
C GLY A 49 -15.09 -8.50 12.45
N TRP A 50 -15.78 -7.35 12.44
CA TRP A 50 -17.05 -7.16 11.74
C TRP A 50 -16.83 -6.99 10.23
N THR A 51 -16.38 -8.07 9.60
CA THR A 51 -16.41 -8.21 8.15
C THR A 51 -17.87 -8.30 7.70
N LEU A 52 -18.20 -7.68 6.56
CA LEU A 52 -19.48 -7.94 5.91
C LEU A 52 -19.61 -9.45 5.65
N PRO A 53 -20.83 -10.01 5.64
CA PRO A 53 -21.08 -11.42 5.29
C PRO A 53 -20.48 -11.83 3.94
N ASP A 54 -20.25 -10.87 3.04
CA ASP A 54 -19.63 -11.07 1.73
C ASP A 54 -18.08 -11.09 1.75
N GLY A 55 -17.45 -10.94 2.92
CA GLY A 55 -15.99 -10.94 3.08
C GLY A 55 -15.29 -9.72 2.47
N THR A 56 -16.01 -8.65 2.13
CA THR A 56 -15.45 -7.48 1.42
C THR A 56 -14.70 -6.51 2.33
N THR A 57 -13.85 -6.99 3.25
CA THR A 57 -12.71 -6.17 3.70
C THR A 57 -11.63 -6.13 2.63
N ARG A 58 -11.96 -5.66 1.41
CA ARG A 58 -11.00 -5.31 0.33
C ARG A 58 -9.76 -6.20 0.18
N ARG A 59 -9.82 -7.51 0.47
CA ARG A 59 -8.93 -8.45 -0.20
C ARG A 59 -9.54 -8.60 -1.59
N ARG A 60 -9.11 -7.72 -2.49
CA ARG A 60 -9.28 -7.79 -3.96
C ARG A 60 -8.62 -9.03 -4.56
N THR A 61 -8.54 -10.13 -3.83
CA THR A 61 -8.47 -11.44 -4.43
C THR A 61 -9.91 -11.88 -4.54
N THR A 62 -10.56 -11.43 -5.61
CA THR A 62 -11.70 -12.14 -6.19
C THR A 62 -11.14 -13.51 -6.58
N LYS A 63 -10.99 -14.40 -5.59
CA LYS A 63 -10.62 -15.79 -5.83
C LYS A 63 -11.77 -16.30 -6.66
N TRP A 64 -11.49 -16.51 -7.94
CA TRP A 64 -12.48 -16.96 -8.88
C TRP A 64 -13.07 -18.26 -8.35
N GLN A 65 -14.35 -18.21 -7.96
CA GLN A 65 -15.03 -19.40 -7.48
C GLN A 65 -15.15 -20.40 -8.64
N PRO A 66 -14.98 -21.72 -8.40
CA PRO A 66 -15.06 -22.73 -9.46
C PRO A 66 -16.36 -22.64 -10.27
N LYS A 67 -17.50 -22.40 -9.62
CA LYS A 67 -18.81 -22.21 -10.29
C LYS A 67 -18.80 -21.02 -11.26
N ARG A 68 -18.21 -19.88 -10.86
CA ARG A 68 -18.09 -18.70 -11.72
C ARG A 68 -17.13 -18.92 -12.88
N LEU A 69 -16.06 -19.71 -12.69
CA LEU A 69 -15.15 -20.08 -13.78
C LEU A 69 -15.82 -21.00 -14.80
N ALA A 70 -16.63 -21.96 -14.35
CA ALA A 70 -17.41 -22.82 -15.24
C ALA A 70 -18.41 -22.00 -16.07
N GLN A 71 -19.12 -21.06 -15.45
CA GLN A 71 -20.01 -20.13 -16.16
C GLN A 71 -19.25 -19.26 -17.17
N LEU A 72 -18.09 -18.73 -16.77
CA LEU A 72 -17.23 -17.94 -17.67
C LEU A 72 -16.77 -18.76 -18.89
N ARG A 73 -16.41 -20.03 -18.69
CA ARG A 73 -16.00 -20.95 -19.75
C ARG A 73 -17.14 -21.19 -20.74
N LEU A 74 -18.33 -21.52 -20.24
CA LEU A 74 -19.51 -21.76 -21.07
C LEU A 74 -19.89 -20.52 -21.91
N LEU A 75 -19.88 -19.33 -21.30
CA LEU A 75 -20.15 -18.08 -22.00
C LEU A 75 -19.08 -17.73 -23.05
N HIS A 76 -17.84 -18.18 -22.86
CA HIS A 76 -16.78 -18.00 -23.83
C HIS A 76 -16.89 -19.00 -24.99
N GLU A 77 -17.16 -20.27 -24.69
CA GLU A 77 -17.36 -21.34 -25.67
C GLU A 77 -18.58 -21.08 -26.57
N SER A 78 -19.60 -20.36 -26.09
CA SER A 78 -20.71 -19.87 -26.91
C SER A 78 -20.37 -18.69 -27.84
N GLY A 79 -19.11 -18.24 -27.85
CA GLY A 79 -18.62 -17.20 -28.77
C GLY A 79 -18.94 -15.77 -28.36
N LEU A 80 -19.41 -15.53 -27.12
CA LEU A 80 -19.72 -14.17 -26.67
C LEU A 80 -18.45 -13.31 -26.55
N LYS A 81 -18.53 -12.06 -27.01
CA LYS A 81 -17.47 -11.07 -26.82
C LYS A 81 -17.32 -10.76 -25.32
N ARG A 82 -16.07 -10.54 -24.88
CA ARG A 82 -15.71 -10.24 -23.46
C ARG A 82 -16.58 -9.16 -22.81
N ALA A 83 -16.91 -8.09 -23.53
CA ALA A 83 -17.77 -7.01 -23.03
C ALA A 83 -19.19 -7.51 -22.71
N LYS A 84 -19.75 -8.41 -23.53
CA LYS A 84 -21.06 -9.00 -23.29
C LYS A 84 -21.03 -9.99 -22.13
N ILE A 85 -19.97 -10.80 -22.04
CA ILE A 85 -19.75 -11.69 -20.88
C ILE A 85 -19.70 -10.88 -19.57
N ALA A 86 -18.99 -9.75 -19.57
CA ALA A 86 -18.88 -8.86 -18.41
C ALA A 86 -20.26 -8.33 -17.97
N GLN A 87 -21.07 -7.90 -18.93
CA GLN A 87 -22.46 -7.46 -18.69
C GLN A 87 -23.31 -8.58 -18.09
N VAL A 88 -23.28 -9.79 -18.67
CA VAL A 88 -24.07 -10.95 -18.22
C VAL A 88 -23.67 -11.39 -16.81
N MET A 89 -22.37 -11.35 -16.49
CA MET A 89 -21.86 -11.77 -15.18
C MET A 89 -21.90 -10.66 -14.11
N GLY A 90 -22.25 -9.42 -14.47
CA GLY A 90 -22.23 -8.27 -13.57
C GLY A 90 -20.84 -7.94 -13.03
N VAL A 91 -19.79 -8.06 -13.87
CA VAL A 91 -18.39 -7.80 -13.48
C VAL A 91 -17.70 -6.87 -14.48
N ASP A 92 -16.57 -6.30 -14.08
CA ASP A 92 -15.75 -5.47 -14.97
C ASP A 92 -15.07 -6.30 -16.09
N PRO A 93 -14.94 -5.79 -17.34
CA PRO A 93 -14.28 -6.51 -18.44
C PRO A 93 -12.82 -6.93 -18.17
N THR A 94 -12.08 -6.18 -17.35
CA THR A 94 -10.72 -6.58 -16.92
C THR A 94 -10.76 -7.80 -16.01
N THR A 95 -11.81 -7.95 -15.21
CA THR A 95 -12.06 -9.12 -14.37
C THR A 95 -12.25 -10.35 -15.26
N VAL A 96 -13.16 -10.26 -16.25
CA VAL A 96 -13.37 -11.34 -17.26
C VAL A 96 -12.06 -11.74 -17.93
N THR A 97 -11.24 -10.77 -18.36
CA THR A 97 -9.94 -11.04 -18.99
C THR A 97 -9.00 -11.82 -18.05
N ARG A 98 -8.96 -11.47 -16.77
CA ARG A 98 -8.17 -12.22 -15.76
C ARG A 98 -8.72 -13.64 -15.56
N GLY A 99 -10.04 -13.80 -15.49
CA GLY A 99 -10.68 -15.12 -15.39
C GLY A 99 -10.36 -16.01 -16.59
N LEU A 100 -10.45 -15.47 -17.81
CA LEU A 100 -10.07 -16.20 -19.02
C LEU A 100 -8.59 -16.57 -19.06
N ARG A 101 -7.69 -15.71 -18.54
CA ARG A 101 -6.27 -16.06 -18.41
C ARG A 101 -6.04 -17.23 -17.45
N LEU A 102 -6.76 -17.27 -16.33
CA LEU A 102 -6.67 -18.40 -15.39
C LEU A 102 -7.15 -19.72 -16.01
N LEU A 103 -8.11 -19.64 -16.94
CA LEU A 103 -8.59 -20.79 -17.70
C LEU A 103 -7.70 -21.16 -18.91
N GLY A 104 -6.66 -20.36 -19.21
CA GLY A 104 -5.86 -20.53 -20.43
C GLY A 104 -6.61 -20.18 -21.73
N LEU A 105 -7.78 -19.56 -21.63
CA LEU A 105 -8.67 -19.20 -22.75
C LEU A 105 -8.49 -17.76 -23.24
N ALA A 106 -7.78 -16.93 -22.49
CA ALA A 106 -7.48 -15.59 -22.97
C ALA A 106 -6.63 -15.68 -24.24
N PRO A 107 -6.86 -14.82 -25.25
CA PRO A 107 -6.00 -14.76 -26.41
C PRO A 107 -4.57 -14.57 -25.93
N LYS A 108 -3.70 -15.53 -26.26
CA LYS A 108 -2.27 -15.38 -26.03
C LYS A 108 -1.89 -14.06 -26.71
N LEU A 109 -1.20 -13.18 -25.98
CA LEU A 109 -0.59 -12.03 -26.61
C LEU A 109 0.30 -12.62 -27.70
N THR A 110 0.00 -12.31 -28.97
CA THR A 110 0.78 -12.83 -30.09
C THR A 110 2.23 -12.50 -29.79
N GLU A 111 3.05 -13.53 -29.66
CA GLU A 111 4.45 -13.34 -29.32
C GLU A 111 5.11 -12.54 -30.43
N TRP A 112 6.12 -11.76 -30.07
CA TRP A 112 6.94 -11.05 -31.06
C TRP A 112 7.88 -12.07 -31.68
N THR A 113 7.69 -12.37 -32.97
CA THR A 113 8.61 -13.21 -33.74
C THR A 113 9.93 -12.47 -33.95
N ASP A 114 11.07 -13.16 -34.02
CA ASP A 114 12.37 -12.50 -34.19
C ASP A 114 12.41 -11.59 -35.43
N ARG A 115 11.77 -12.02 -36.52
CA ARG A 115 11.58 -11.20 -37.74
C ARG A 115 10.81 -9.90 -37.48
N GLU A 116 9.76 -9.92 -36.65
CA GLU A 116 9.06 -8.69 -36.28
C GLU A 116 9.95 -7.78 -35.43
N ARG A 117 10.79 -8.34 -34.54
CA ARG A 117 11.72 -7.56 -33.71
C ARG A 117 12.77 -6.86 -34.57
N ASP A 118 13.37 -7.59 -35.50
CA ASP A 118 14.34 -7.05 -36.46
C ASP A 118 13.71 -5.96 -37.32
N LEU A 119 12.46 -6.16 -37.75
CA LEU A 119 11.73 -5.18 -38.53
C LEU A 119 11.41 -3.91 -37.73
N VAL A 120 11.05 -4.02 -36.45
CA VAL A 120 10.90 -2.85 -35.56
C VAL A 120 12.22 -2.10 -35.42
N ALA A 121 13.33 -2.80 -35.18
CA ALA A 121 14.65 -2.18 -35.06
C ALA A 121 15.04 -1.45 -36.35
N CYS A 122 14.85 -2.09 -37.50
CA CYS A 122 15.14 -1.51 -38.82
C CYS A 122 14.27 -0.27 -39.11
N LEU A 123 12.94 -0.36 -38.92
CA LEU A 123 12.04 0.77 -39.17
C LEU A 123 12.32 1.95 -38.23
N ARG A 124 12.66 1.65 -36.97
CA ARG A 124 13.05 2.66 -36.01
C ARG A 124 14.33 3.38 -36.39
N ALA A 125 15.36 2.65 -36.83
CA ALA A 125 16.61 3.25 -37.31
C ALA A 125 16.38 4.19 -38.49
N LYS A 126 15.33 3.94 -39.29
CA LYS A 126 14.85 4.83 -40.37
C LYS A 126 13.98 6.00 -39.88
N GLY A 127 13.86 6.23 -38.58
CA GLY A 127 13.09 7.33 -38.00
C GLY A 127 11.57 7.13 -37.99
N TRP A 128 11.06 5.91 -38.17
CA TRP A 128 9.62 5.69 -38.15
C TRP A 128 9.05 5.86 -36.74
N SER A 129 7.89 6.51 -36.64
CA SER A 129 7.15 6.61 -35.38
C SER A 129 6.54 5.26 -34.97
N ALA A 130 6.37 5.05 -33.66
CA ALA A 130 5.77 3.83 -33.12
C ALA A 130 4.36 3.55 -33.70
N GLU A 131 3.60 4.59 -34.03
CA GLU A 131 2.28 4.48 -34.65
C GLU A 131 2.35 3.95 -36.09
N ARG A 132 3.25 4.49 -36.91
CA ARG A 132 3.46 3.98 -38.28
C ARG A 132 3.91 2.52 -38.27
N ILE A 133 4.80 2.16 -37.35
CA ILE A 133 5.27 0.78 -37.16
C ILE A 133 4.11 -0.13 -36.73
N ALA A 134 3.27 0.31 -35.79
CA ALA A 134 2.10 -0.43 -35.32
C ALA A 134 1.11 -0.72 -36.45
N ASN A 135 0.79 0.28 -37.27
CA ASN A 135 -0.08 0.13 -38.42
C ASN A 135 0.51 -0.84 -39.46
N ARG A 136 1.82 -0.76 -39.71
CA ARG A 136 2.52 -1.66 -40.64
C ARG A 136 2.51 -3.12 -40.19
N LEU A 137 2.70 -3.35 -38.89
CA LEU A 137 2.75 -4.69 -38.28
C LEU A 137 1.37 -5.23 -37.88
N LYS A 138 0.30 -4.45 -38.05
CA LYS A 138 -1.04 -4.75 -37.52
C LYS A 138 -1.01 -5.09 -36.02
N ARG A 139 -0.15 -4.39 -35.27
CA ARG A 139 -0.01 -4.51 -33.81
C ARG A 139 -0.59 -3.27 -33.13
N THR A 140 -0.83 -3.34 -31.82
CA THR A 140 -1.25 -2.16 -31.07
C THR A 140 -0.09 -1.20 -30.86
N TYR A 141 -0.34 0.11 -30.92
CA TYR A 141 0.65 1.15 -30.62
C TYR A 141 1.42 0.89 -29.31
N HIS A 142 0.69 0.54 -28.25
CA HIS A 142 1.31 0.27 -26.94
C HIS A 142 2.26 -0.94 -26.97
N SER A 143 1.90 -2.02 -27.67
CA SER A 143 2.78 -3.19 -27.82
C SER A 143 4.08 -2.81 -28.54
N VAL A 144 3.97 -2.02 -29.62
CA VAL A 144 5.15 -1.54 -30.36
C VAL A 144 6.00 -0.62 -29.50
N LYS A 145 5.39 0.34 -28.78
CA LYS A 145 6.10 1.27 -27.89
C LYS A 145 6.89 0.54 -26.80
N VAL A 146 6.28 -0.46 -26.14
CA VAL A 146 6.94 -1.28 -25.12
C VAL A 146 8.10 -2.06 -25.76
N HIS A 147 7.89 -2.64 -26.94
CA HIS A 147 8.93 -3.41 -27.62
C HIS A 147 10.10 -2.53 -28.09
N MET A 148 9.81 -1.35 -28.61
CA MET A 148 10.78 -0.32 -28.95
C MET A 148 11.67 0.05 -27.76
N ALA A 149 11.08 0.28 -26.58
CA ALA A 149 11.84 0.54 -25.36
C ALA A 149 12.77 -0.64 -25.00
N MET A 150 12.28 -1.88 -25.13
CA MET A 150 13.12 -3.07 -24.90
C MET A 150 14.26 -3.22 -25.92
N VAL A 151 14.02 -2.86 -27.18
CA VAL A 151 15.05 -2.85 -28.24
C VAL A 151 16.08 -1.76 -27.96
N ASP A 152 15.68 -0.58 -27.48
CA ASP A 152 16.63 0.45 -27.05
C ASP A 152 17.45 0.01 -25.86
N ASP A 153 16.82 -0.62 -24.87
CA ASP A 153 17.53 -1.12 -23.70
C ASP A 153 18.56 -2.20 -24.11
N ARG A 154 18.25 -3.02 -25.13
CA ARG A 154 19.16 -4.03 -25.68
C ARG A 154 20.26 -3.44 -26.58
N ALA A 155 19.92 -2.48 -27.46
CA ALA A 155 20.87 -1.73 -28.26
C ALA A 155 21.73 -0.79 -27.38
N GLY A 156 21.21 -0.44 -26.20
CA GLY A 156 21.76 0.32 -25.08
C GLY A 156 22.80 -0.42 -24.24
N VAL A 157 23.52 -1.37 -24.84
CA VAL A 157 24.97 -1.52 -24.65
C VAL A 157 25.72 -0.27 -25.18
N VAL A 158 25.02 0.72 -25.74
CA VAL A 158 25.38 2.12 -25.46
C VAL A 158 25.19 2.37 -23.98
N ARG A 159 26.29 2.16 -23.24
CA ARG A 159 26.59 2.74 -21.94
C ARG A 159 25.74 3.98 -21.76
N LYS A 160 24.69 3.87 -20.95
CA LYS A 160 24.40 4.96 -20.02
C LYS A 160 25.76 5.24 -19.41
N ALA A 161 26.43 6.34 -19.82
CA ALA A 161 27.71 6.74 -19.25
C ALA A 161 27.59 6.44 -17.77
N ALA A 162 28.43 5.52 -17.28
CA ALA A 162 28.26 4.88 -15.98
C ALA A 162 27.75 5.98 -15.05
N PRO A 163 26.51 5.89 -14.53
CA PRO A 163 25.88 7.02 -13.85
C PRO A 163 26.93 7.53 -12.89
N GLU A 164 27.43 8.76 -13.11
CA GLU A 164 28.58 9.34 -12.40
C GLU A 164 28.58 8.74 -11.03
N ALA A 165 29.57 7.86 -10.77
CA ALA A 165 29.51 6.83 -9.75
C ALA A 165 28.73 7.39 -8.57
N LYS A 166 27.48 6.93 -8.38
CA LYS A 166 26.63 7.41 -7.28
C LYS A 166 27.58 7.52 -6.09
N PRO A 167 27.79 8.73 -5.51
CA PRO A 167 28.84 8.92 -4.52
C PRO A 167 28.71 7.76 -3.56
N ALA A 168 29.80 7.00 -3.41
CA ALA A 168 29.82 5.72 -2.69
C ALA A 168 28.88 5.86 -1.50
N PRO A 169 27.85 4.99 -1.37
CA PRO A 169 26.73 5.21 -0.47
C PRO A 169 27.31 5.74 0.82
N GLN A 170 27.07 7.03 1.11
CA GLN A 170 27.76 7.71 2.20
C GLN A 170 27.67 6.76 3.39
N PRO A 171 28.81 6.38 4.01
CA PRO A 171 28.80 5.38 5.06
C PRO A 171 27.67 5.78 5.98
N LYS A 172 26.64 4.91 6.09
CA LYS A 172 25.38 5.24 6.77
C LYS A 172 25.77 6.01 8.00
N ARG A 173 25.45 7.32 8.05
CA ARG A 173 25.92 8.23 9.11
C ARG A 173 25.81 7.43 10.40
N GLN A 174 26.96 7.07 10.98
CA GLN A 174 26.96 6.28 12.20
C GLN A 174 26.05 7.06 13.14
N ALA A 175 24.94 6.43 13.57
CA ALA A 175 24.01 7.11 14.44
C ALA A 175 24.85 7.66 15.59
N PRO A 176 24.74 8.96 15.92
CA PRO A 176 25.53 9.53 16.99
C PRO A 176 25.36 8.62 18.22
N PRO A 177 26.45 8.34 18.96
CA PRO A 177 26.37 7.46 20.11
C PRO A 177 25.21 7.91 21.00
N VAL A 178 24.29 6.99 21.27
CA VAL A 178 23.10 7.28 22.06
C VAL A 178 23.55 7.78 23.42
N GLN A 179 23.35 9.07 23.69
CA GLN A 179 23.68 9.67 24.98
C GLN A 179 22.79 9.01 26.03
N ARG A 180 23.41 8.37 27.03
CA ARG A 180 22.70 7.77 28.16
C ARG A 180 22.83 8.66 29.39
N ILE A 181 21.72 8.82 30.11
CA ILE A 181 21.62 9.54 31.38
C ILE A 181 21.07 8.55 32.40
N GLY A 182 21.84 8.25 33.46
CA GLY A 182 21.52 7.17 34.38
C GLY A 182 21.33 5.80 33.73
N GLY A 183 21.99 5.53 32.59
CA GLY A 183 21.84 4.29 31.82
C GLY A 183 20.64 4.23 30.87
N ILE A 184 19.79 5.26 30.84
CA ILE A 184 18.62 5.37 29.95
C ILE A 184 18.93 6.32 28.78
N ASP A 185 18.39 6.03 27.60
CA ASP A 185 18.47 6.91 26.43
C ASP A 185 17.96 8.33 26.76
N ALA A 186 18.75 9.36 26.48
CA ALA A 186 18.40 10.76 26.72
C ALA A 186 17.06 11.16 26.06
N MET A 187 16.69 10.54 24.94
CA MET A 187 15.39 10.77 24.29
C MET A 187 14.22 10.31 25.17
N ILE A 188 14.39 9.20 25.90
CA ILE A 188 13.40 8.69 26.85
C ILE A 188 13.27 9.65 28.03
N VAL A 189 14.39 10.15 28.56
CA VAL A 189 14.40 11.10 29.68
C VAL A 189 13.73 12.43 29.29
N ARG A 190 14.03 12.97 28.10
CA ARG A 190 13.35 14.16 27.56
C ARG A 190 11.85 13.93 27.38
N ARG A 191 11.46 12.76 26.87
CA ARG A 191 10.04 12.40 26.71
C ARG A 191 9.33 12.30 28.07
N ALA A 192 9.99 11.71 29.07
CA ALA A 192 9.45 11.60 30.41
C ALA A 192 9.26 12.97 31.07
N ARG A 193 10.25 13.87 30.97
CA ARG A 193 10.14 15.25 31.47
C ARG A 193 8.97 15.99 30.81
N PHE A 194 8.81 15.86 29.49
CA PHE A 194 7.68 16.47 28.78
C PHE A 194 6.33 15.98 29.29
N LEU A 195 6.18 14.68 29.57
CA LEU A 195 4.95 14.12 30.13
C LEU A 195 4.70 14.60 31.57
N ALA A 196 5.75 14.64 32.39
CA ALA A 196 5.68 15.18 33.76
C ALA A 196 5.25 16.66 33.76
N GLY A 197 5.78 17.49 32.84
CA GLY A 197 5.36 18.88 32.65
C GLY A 197 3.91 19.04 32.18
N LYS A 198 3.26 17.97 31.70
CA LYS A 198 1.81 17.92 31.42
C LYS A 198 0.98 17.40 32.59
N GLY A 199 1.55 17.31 33.79
CA GLY A 199 0.87 16.87 35.01
C GLY A 199 0.74 15.36 35.16
N TRP A 200 1.49 14.56 34.39
CA TRP A 200 1.45 13.10 34.55
C TRP A 200 2.21 12.66 35.80
N LYS A 201 1.62 11.74 36.57
CA LYS A 201 2.29 11.14 37.72
C LYS A 201 3.42 10.22 37.25
N LEU A 202 4.52 10.20 38.00
CA LEU A 202 5.73 9.45 37.64
C LEU A 202 5.49 7.96 37.30
N PRO A 203 4.61 7.21 38.00
CA PRO A 203 4.32 5.81 37.64
C PRO A 203 3.69 5.64 36.25
N ASP A 204 2.84 6.59 35.84
CA ASP A 204 2.17 6.57 34.53
C ASP A 204 3.17 6.92 33.41
N VAL A 205 4.07 7.87 33.69
CA VAL A 205 5.16 8.22 32.77
C VAL A 205 6.09 7.02 32.58
N ALA A 206 6.51 6.38 33.67
CA ALA A 206 7.36 5.18 33.67
C ALA A 206 6.75 4.03 32.85
N ARG A 207 5.45 3.75 33.05
CA ARG A 207 4.72 2.75 32.26
C ARG A 207 4.69 3.10 30.77
N GLN A 208 4.48 4.37 30.43
CA GLN A 208 4.42 4.84 29.05
C GLN A 208 5.76 4.71 28.32
N VAL A 209 6.89 4.92 29.01
CA VAL A 209 8.24 4.82 28.42
C VAL A 209 8.90 3.45 28.65
N ARG A 210 8.22 2.53 29.32
CA ARG A 210 8.70 1.17 29.64
C ARG A 210 10.02 1.17 30.42
N VAL A 211 10.12 2.04 31.42
CA VAL A 211 11.27 2.13 32.34
C VAL A 211 10.77 1.96 33.76
N GLU A 212 11.54 1.31 34.61
CA GLU A 212 11.21 1.17 36.03
C GLU A 212 11.17 2.57 36.72
N PRO A 213 10.14 2.89 37.53
CA PRO A 213 9.96 4.22 38.10
C PRO A 213 11.18 4.78 38.84
N LYS A 214 11.88 3.94 39.63
CA LYS A 214 13.07 4.35 40.39
C LYS A 214 14.23 4.77 39.48
N VAL A 215 14.44 4.03 38.40
CA VAL A 215 15.51 4.33 37.41
C VAL A 215 15.16 5.61 36.64
N LEU A 216 13.89 5.79 36.28
CA LEU A 216 13.43 7.01 35.62
C LEU A 216 13.57 8.25 36.52
N GLU A 217 13.26 8.12 37.81
CA GLU A 217 13.41 9.20 38.78
C GLU A 217 14.87 9.64 38.92
N ALA A 218 15.79 8.68 39.06
CA ALA A 218 17.23 8.95 39.13
C ALA A 218 17.73 9.67 37.87
N ALA A 219 17.30 9.22 36.69
CA ALA A 219 17.68 9.84 35.41
C ALA A 219 17.11 11.27 35.24
N LEU A 220 15.88 11.53 35.72
CA LEU A 220 15.30 12.88 35.69
C LEU A 220 16.04 13.83 36.65
N ARG A 221 16.46 13.37 37.83
CA ARG A 221 17.27 14.15 38.77
C ARG A 221 18.66 14.48 38.19
N GLU A 222 19.32 13.49 37.59
CA GLU A 222 20.62 13.69 36.94
C GLU A 222 20.52 14.67 35.77
N PHE A 223 19.47 14.55 34.94
CA PHE A 223 19.22 15.47 33.84
C PHE A 223 19.02 16.92 34.32
N ALA A 224 18.21 17.12 35.36
CA ALA A 224 18.00 18.44 35.93
C ALA A 224 19.28 19.05 36.56
N ARG A 225 20.18 18.21 37.09
CA ARG A 225 21.49 18.66 37.58
C ARG A 225 22.35 19.18 36.44
N ARG A 226 22.47 18.41 35.35
CA ARG A 226 23.26 18.81 34.16
C ARG A 226 22.75 20.11 33.53
N GLU A 227 21.44 20.32 33.45
CA GLU A 227 20.91 21.59 32.93
C GLU A 227 21.27 22.80 33.81
N ARG A 228 21.38 22.63 35.12
CA ARG A 228 21.83 23.70 36.02
C ARG A 228 23.32 23.97 35.88
N GLU A 229 24.12 22.92 35.73
CA GLU A 229 25.56 23.04 35.48
C GLU A 229 25.82 23.74 34.14
N GLU A 230 25.10 23.37 33.07
CA GLU A 230 25.19 24.00 31.75
C GLU A 230 24.70 25.46 31.74
N ALA A 231 23.71 25.82 32.56
CA ALA A 231 23.22 27.21 32.65
C ALA A 231 24.16 28.15 33.43
N MET A 232 25.09 27.60 34.22
CA MET A 232 26.07 28.35 35.00
C MET A 232 27.43 28.50 34.28
N ALA A 233 27.66 27.73 33.22
CA ALA A 233 28.87 27.75 32.40
C ALA A 233 28.71 28.71 31.21
#